data_AF-A0A2X1XQQ4-F1
#
_entry.id   AF-A0A2X1XQQ4-F1
#
_cell.length_a   1.000
_cell.length_b   1.000
_cell.length_c   1.000
_cell.angle_alpha   90.00
_cell.angle_beta   90.00
_cell.angle_gamma   90.00
#
_symmetry.space_group_name_H-M   'P 1'
#
loop_
_entity.id
_entity.type
_entity.pdbx_description
1 polymer ?
#
loop_
_entity_poly.entity_id
_entity_poly.type
_entity_poly.pdbx_seq_one_letter_code
_entity_poly.pdbx_strand_id
1 'polypeptide(L)' 'MKEKIIIKKLKEDRRNEIYTNRGINPIFQLNPKSKILIIGQAPGEKVEETGILFNDKSGENLVKWLGNQKTSSIVKTFL' A
#
# COMPACT_ATOMS: atom_id res chain seq x y z
N MET A 1 16.12 -3.69 -3.83
CA MET A 1 16.31 -5.09 -4.29
C MET A 1 15.21 -6.02 -3.79
N LYS A 2 14.85 -6.02 -2.49
CA LYS A 2 13.78 -6.89 -1.94
C LYS A 2 12.36 -6.53 -2.41
N GLU A 3 12.05 -5.25 -2.57
CA GLU A 3 10.73 -4.78 -3.01
C GLU A 3 10.32 -5.33 -4.39
N LYS A 4 11.21 -5.25 -5.39
CA LYS A 4 10.96 -5.80 -6.74
C LYS A 4 10.63 -7.30 -6.70
N ILE A 5 11.28 -8.05 -5.80
CA ILE A 5 11.02 -9.49 -5.63
C ILE A 5 9.63 -9.72 -5.05
N ILE A 6 9.23 -8.93 -4.05
CA ILE A 6 7.89 -8.99 -3.45
C ILE A 6 6.84 -8.68 -4.52
N ILE A 7 6.96 -7.55 -5.22
CA ILE A 7 6.02 -7.15 -6.28
C ILE A 7 5.87 -8.27 -7.32
N LYS A 8 6.98 -8.87 -7.77
CA LYS A 8 6.96 -9.97 -8.73
C LYS A 8 6.15 -11.16 -8.19
N LYS A 9 6.46 -11.62 -6.96
CA LYS A 9 5.74 -12.74 -6.34
C LYS A 9 4.25 -12.48 -6.17
N LEU A 10 3.88 -11.24 -5.81
CA LEU A 10 2.49 -10.85 -5.63
C LEU A 10 1.73 -10.89 -6.97
N LYS A 11 2.34 -10.40 -8.06
CA LYS A 11 1.74 -10.46 -9.41
C LYS A 11 1.61 -11.87 -9.99
N GLU A 12 2.55 -12.75 -9.68
CA GLU A 12 2.58 -14.13 -10.20
C GLU A 12 1.66 -15.08 -9.42
N ASP A 13 1.10 -14.64 -8.29
CA ASP A 13 0.19 -15.45 -7.48
C ASP A 13 -1.23 -15.46 -8.07
N ARG A 14 -1.75 -16.67 -8.32
CA ARG A 14 -3.07 -16.93 -8.93
C ARG A 14 -4.21 -16.19 -8.22
N ARG A 15 -4.12 -15.95 -6.92
CA ARG A 15 -5.15 -15.23 -6.16
C ARG A 15 -5.35 -13.79 -6.65
N ASN A 16 -4.36 -13.23 -7.34
CA ASN A 16 -4.33 -11.83 -7.75
C ASN A 16 -4.32 -11.66 -9.27
N GLU A 17 -4.63 -12.74 -9.98
CA GLU A 17 -4.72 -12.75 -11.44
C GLU A 17 -5.70 -11.69 -11.93
N ILE A 18 -6.84 -11.52 -11.25
CA ILE A 18 -7.83 -10.49 -11.57
C ILE A 18 -7.23 -9.08 -11.50
N TYR A 19 -6.47 -8.76 -10.45
CA TYR A 19 -5.84 -7.44 -10.30
C TYR A 19 -4.71 -7.23 -11.31
N THR A 20 -3.88 -8.26 -11.51
CA THR A 20 -2.76 -8.23 -12.45
C THR A 20 -3.24 -8.03 -13.88
N ASN A 21 -4.30 -8.73 -14.28
CA ASN A 21 -4.92 -8.61 -15.61
C ASN A 21 -5.57 -7.25 -15.83
N ARG A 22 -6.09 -6.62 -14.76
CA ARG A 22 -6.61 -5.24 -14.78
C ARG A 22 -5.49 -4.18 -14.77
N GLY A 23 -4.23 -4.58 -14.74
CA GLY A 23 -3.08 -3.67 -14.67
C GLY A 23 -2.88 -3.02 -13.29
N ILE A 24 -3.59 -3.49 -12.27
CA ILE A 24 -3.50 -2.97 -10.91
C ILE A 24 -2.27 -3.56 -10.24
N ASN A 25 -1.33 -2.70 -9.87
CA ASN A 25 -0.13 -3.11 -9.16
C ASN A 25 -0.41 -3.28 -7.67
N PRO A 26 0.29 -4.20 -6.97
CA PRO A 26 0.24 -4.26 -5.51
C PRO A 26 0.58 -2.89 -4.91
N ILE A 27 -0.29 -2.38 -4.06
CA ILE A 27 -0.17 -1.03 -3.50
C ILE A 27 0.36 -1.14 -2.08
N PHE A 28 1.66 -0.89 -1.91
CA PHE A 28 2.31 -0.84 -0.61
C PHE A 28 3.53 0.07 -0.66
N GLN A 29 3.99 0.50 0.51
CA GLN A 29 5.25 1.23 0.66
C GLN A 29 6.12 0.42 1.63
N LEU A 30 7.44 0.46 1.47
CA LEU A 30 8.37 -0.18 2.39
C LEU A 30 9.52 0.80 2.62
N ASN A 31 9.76 1.16 3.87
CA ASN A 31 10.98 1.86 4.23
C ASN A 31 11.69 1.07 5.34
N PRO A 32 12.93 0.59 5.12
CA PRO A 32 13.67 -0.19 6.11
C PRO A 32 14.01 0.58 7.39
N LYS A 33 13.95 1.92 7.38
CA LYS A 33 14.16 2.77 8.57
C LYS A 33 12.89 2.99 9.39
N SER A 34 11.77 2.39 8.97
CA SER A 34 10.49 2.57 9.64
C SER A 34 10.50 1.98 11.05
N LYS A 35 10.01 2.75 12.01
CA LYS A 35 9.81 2.29 13.40
C LYS A 35 8.39 1.80 13.66
N ILE A 36 7.45 2.16 12.78
CA ILE A 36 6.03 1.88 12.92
C ILE A 36 5.56 1.16 11.66
N LEU A 37 4.80 0.08 11.85
CA LEU A 37 4.11 -0.66 10.79
C LEU A 37 2.62 -0.37 10.87
N ILE A 38 2.05 0.19 9.81
CA ILE A 38 0.62 0.49 9.72
C ILE A 38 -0.02 -0.48 8.73
N ILE A 39 -0.93 -1.33 9.23
CA ILE A 39 -1.70 -2.28 8.43
C ILE A 39 -3.16 -1.81 8.43
N GLY A 40 -3.70 -1.55 7.24
CA GLY A 40 -5.12 -1.24 7.06
C GLY A 40 -5.92 -2.45 6.57
N GLN A 41 -7.24 -2.32 6.49
CA GLN A 41 -8.13 -3.38 5.98
C GLN A 41 -7.92 -3.69 4.49
N ALA A 42 -8.20 -2.73 3.62
CA ALA A 42 -8.18 -2.91 2.16
C ALA A 42 -8.06 -1.54 1.46
N PRO A 43 -7.56 -1.47 0.21
CA PRO A 43 -7.69 -0.25 -0.60
C PRO A 43 -9.16 0.08 -0.87
N GLY A 44 -9.54 1.34 -0.69
CA GLY A 44 -10.81 1.84 -1.24
C GLY A 44 -10.66 2.12 -2.73
N GLU A 45 -11.77 2.30 -3.43
CA GLU A 45 -11.84 2.53 -4.89
C GLU A 45 -10.85 3.61 -5.38
N LYS A 46 -10.82 4.78 -4.74
CA LYS A 46 -9.90 5.85 -5.08
C LYS A 46 -8.41 5.48 -4.94
N VAL A 47 -8.08 4.60 -4.00
CA VAL A 47 -6.71 4.10 -3.82
C VAL A 47 -6.36 3.08 -4.91
N GLU A 48 -7.32 2.23 -5.29
CA GLU A 48 -7.16 1.28 -6.40
C GLU A 48 -6.92 2.01 -7.73
N GLU A 49 -7.68 3.07 -8.00
CA GLU A 49 -7.54 3.89 -9.22
C GLU A 49 -6.23 4.71 -9.25
N THR A 50 -5.89 5.35 -8.13
CA THR A 50 -4.75 6.29 -8.09
C THR A 50 -3.42 5.63 -7.76
N GLY A 51 -3.43 4.46 -7.11
CA GLY A 51 -2.24 3.81 -6.57
C GLY A 51 -1.60 4.55 -5.38
N ILE A 52 -2.22 5.63 -4.89
CA ILE A 52 -1.66 6.46 -3.82
C ILE A 52 -2.22 5.98 -2.47
N LEU A 53 -1.32 5.54 -1.60
CA LEU A 53 -1.66 5.11 -0.25
C LEU A 53 -2.25 6.23 0.58
N PHE A 54 -3.31 5.92 1.33
CA PHE A 54 -4.00 6.86 2.22
C PHE A 54 -4.53 8.13 1.52
N ASN A 55 -4.82 8.03 0.23
CA ASN A 55 -5.43 9.11 -0.56
C ASN A 55 -6.96 9.21 -0.38
N ASP A 56 -7.41 9.01 0.85
CA ASP A 56 -8.80 9.02 1.28
C ASP A 56 -8.97 9.75 2.62
N LYS A 57 -10.22 10.06 3.00
CA LYS A 57 -10.52 10.80 4.24
C LYS A 57 -10.00 10.09 5.50
N SER A 58 -10.00 8.76 5.50
CA SER A 58 -9.47 7.95 6.61
C SER A 58 -7.95 8.06 6.70
N GLY A 59 -7.25 8.09 5.56
CA GLY A 59 -5.82 8.34 5.45
C GLY A 59 -5.39 9.71 5.97
N GLU A 60 -6.13 10.76 5.64
CA GLU A 60 -5.89 12.11 6.17
C GLU A 60 -6.00 12.15 7.71
N ASN A 61 -7.02 11.48 8.27
CA ASN A 61 -7.20 11.40 9.71
C ASN A 61 -6.06 10.64 10.40
N LEU A 62 -5.62 9.53 9.80
CA LEU A 62 -4.48 8.77 10.30
C LEU A 62 -3.20 9.62 10.35
N VAL A 63 -2.91 10.40 9.31
CA VAL A 63 -1.75 11.31 9.29
C VAL A 63 -1.87 12.38 10.37
N LYS A 64 -3.07 12.93 10.58
CA LYS A 64 -3.34 13.88 11.67
C LYS A 64 -3.07 13.26 13.05
N TRP A 65 -3.53 12.04 13.29
CA TRP A 65 -3.29 11.33 14.56
C TRP A 65 -1.81 11.03 14.80
N LEU A 66 -1.07 10.71 13.74
CA LEU A 66 0.37 10.45 13.81
C LEU A 66 1.22 11.73 13.89
N GLY A 67 0.57 12.91 13.89
CA GLY A 67 1.20 14.20 14.14
C GLY A 67 2.05 14.70 12.97
N ASN A 68 1.42 15.10 11.85
CA ASN A 68 1.97 15.86 10.72
C ASN A 68 3.32 15.40 10.12
N GLN A 69 3.88 14.28 10.55
CA GLN A 69 5.07 13.73 9.95
C GLN A 69 4.65 13.19 8.60
N LYS A 70 5.38 13.56 7.52
CA LYS A 70 5.36 12.78 6.28
C LYS A 70 5.82 11.38 6.67
N THR A 71 4.86 10.52 7.01
CA THR A 71 5.11 9.23 7.65
C THR A 71 5.88 8.39 6.66
N SER A 72 7.19 8.36 6.83
CA SER A 72 8.16 7.64 6.01
C SER A 72 8.07 6.12 6.27
N SER A 73 6.92 5.64 6.72
CA SER A 73 6.75 4.37 7.41
C SER A 73 5.33 3.86 7.25
N ILE A 74 5.02 3.46 6.03
CA ILE A 74 3.71 2.94 5.69
C ILE A 74 3.97 1.65 4.92
N VAL A 75 3.37 0.55 5.36
CA VAL A 75 3.31 -0.71 4.61
C VAL A 75 1.87 -1.19 4.65
N LYS A 76 1.00 -0.60 3.84
CA LYS A 76 -0.29 -1.22 3.56
C LYS A 76 -0.02 -2.35 2.61
N THR A 77 -0.04 -3.60 3.07
CA THR A 77 -0.01 -4.74 2.15
C THR A 77 -1.44 -5.18 1.95
N PHE A 78 -1.99 -5.05 0.75
CA PHE A 78 -2.94 -6.05 0.26
C PHE A 78 -2.73 -6.25 -1.24
N LEU A 79 -2.61 -7.54 -1.54
CA LEU A 79 -3.03 -8.14 -2.78
C LEU A 79 -4.55 -8.26 -2.79
#